data_AF-A0A920UKW8-F1
#
_entry.id   AF-A0A920UKW8-F1
#
_cell.length_a   1.000
_cell.length_b   1.000
_cell.length_c   1.000
_cell.angle_alpha   90.00
_cell.angle_beta   90.00
_cell.angle_gamma   90.00
#
_symmetry.space_group_name_H-M   'P 1'
#
loop_
_entity.id
_entity.type
_entity.pdbx_description
1 polymer ?
#
loop_
_entity_poly.entity_id
_entity_poly.type
_entity_poly.pdbx_seq_one_letter_code
_entity_poly.pdbx_strand_id
1 'polypeptide(L)' 'MKLVDSGDVSDHPFQTQFDAFFTALAKGKTMPLTDLATAARTHEVIFAADLSAKKKTRARGNPSELRA' A
#
# COMPACT_ATOMS: atom_id res chain seq x y z
N MET A 1 5.08 24.92 -20.02
CA MET A 1 4.38 23.68 -19.62
C MET A 1 5.44 22.73 -19.10
N LYS A 2 5.41 22.35 -17.82
CA LYS A 2 6.37 21.41 -17.24
C LYS A 2 5.92 20.00 -17.64
N LEU A 3 6.82 19.20 -18.21
CA LEU A 3 6.55 17.80 -18.52
C LEU A 3 6.47 17.05 -17.20
N VAL A 4 5.45 16.20 -17.03
CA VAL A 4 5.32 15.34 -15.85
C VAL A 4 6.54 14.44 -15.78
N ASP A 5 7.31 14.61 -14.71
CA ASP A 5 8.49 13.80 -14.42
C ASP A 5 8.15 12.90 -13.24
N SER A 6 8.14 11.59 -13.45
CA SER A 6 7.86 10.61 -12.39
C SER A 6 8.79 10.75 -11.18
N GLY A 7 9.97 11.37 -11.36
CA GLY A 7 10.93 11.66 -10.30
C GLY A 7 10.72 13.00 -9.59
N ASP A 8 9.90 13.91 -10.11
CA ASP A 8 9.70 15.22 -9.49
C ASP A 8 8.68 15.15 -8.36
N VAL A 9 9.16 15.45 -7.15
CA VAL A 9 8.36 15.45 -5.93
C VAL A 9 7.18 16.44 -6.02
N SER A 10 7.29 17.50 -6.83
CA SER A 10 6.19 18.46 -7.03
C SER A 10 4.97 17.85 -7.71
N ASP A 11 5.17 16.77 -8.46
CA ASP A 11 4.11 16.11 -9.21
C ASP A 11 3.31 15.13 -8.33
N HIS A 12 3.73 14.95 -7.07
CA HIS A 12 3.11 14.06 -6.10
C HIS A 12 2.43 14.84 -4.95
N PRO A 13 1.09 14.82 -4.85
CA PRO A 13 0.35 15.55 -3.81
C PRO A 13 0.36 14.80 -2.45
N PHE A 14 1.54 14.41 -1.95
CA PHE A 14 1.67 13.65 -0.70
C PHE A 14 1.89 14.53 0.55
N GLN A 15 2.06 15.84 0.39
CA GLN A 15 2.35 16.75 1.51
C GLN A 15 1.39 16.56 2.69
N THR A 16 0.08 16.57 2.42
CA THR A 16 -0.95 16.36 3.46
C THR A 16 -0.83 15.00 4.16
N GLN A 17 -0.41 13.95 3.45
CA GLN A 17 -0.23 12.62 4.02
C GLN A 17 1.01 12.58 4.93
N PHE A 18 2.11 13.21 4.53
CA PHE A 18 3.31 13.34 5.36
C PHE A 18 3.02 14.15 6.63
N ASP A 19 2.34 15.29 6.50
CA ASP A 19 1.99 16.13 7.65
C ASP A 19 1.12 15.37 8.66
N ALA A 20 0.15 14.59 8.18
CA ALA A 20 -0.69 13.75 9.02
C ALA A 20 0.12 12.66 9.74
N PHE A 21 1.07 12.03 9.04
CA PHE A 21 1.93 10.99 9.60
C PHE A 21 2.81 11.54 10.73
N PHE A 22 3.54 12.64 10.48
CA PHE A 22 4.38 13.25 11.51
C PHE A 22 3.58 13.78 12.70
N THR A 23 2.38 14.32 12.46
CA THR A 23 1.47 14.74 13.53
C THR A 23 1.05 13.57 14.42
N ALA A 24 0.76 12.41 13.84
CA ALA A 24 0.40 11.21 14.58
C ALA A 24 1.58 10.70 15.43
N LEU A 25 2.79 10.65 14.83
CA LEU A 25 4.03 10.29 15.54
C LEU A 25 4.31 11.22 16.73
N ALA A 26 4.25 12.53 16.52
CA ALA A 26 4.48 13.52 17.58
C ALA A 26 3.49 13.41 18.74
N LYS A 27 2.26 12.95 18.45
CA LYS A 27 1.20 12.72 19.45
C LYS A 27 1.23 11.33 20.08
N GLY A 28 2.17 10.46 19.69
CA GLY A 28 2.20 9.06 20.11
C GLY A 28 0.95 8.28 19.71
N LYS A 29 0.33 8.67 18.59
CA LYS A 29 -0.91 8.06 18.07
C LYS A 29 -0.62 7.27 16.81
N THR A 30 -1.35 6.17 16.63
CA THR A 30 -1.34 5.41 15.37
C THR A 30 -2.00 6.23 14.27
N MET A 31 -1.35 6.31 13.10
CA MET A 31 -2.01 6.76 11.87
C MET A 31 -2.66 5.54 11.19
N PRO A 32 -3.95 5.61 10.82
CA PRO A 32 -4.61 4.52 10.10
C PRO A 32 -3.88 4.17 8.79
N LEU A 33 -3.89 2.89 8.43
CA LEU A 33 -3.36 2.35 7.17
C LEU A 33 -1.83 2.45 6.99
N THR A 34 -1.08 2.95 7.96
CA THR A 34 0.39 3.02 7.90
C THR A 34 1.08 1.95 8.75
N ASP A 35 0.32 1.08 9.41
CA ASP A 35 0.86 -0.01 10.21
C ASP A 35 1.23 -1.23 9.33
N LEU A 36 2.12 -2.06 9.87
CA LEU A 36 2.64 -3.23 9.15
C LEU A 36 1.55 -4.30 8.89
N ALA A 37 0.56 -4.43 9.76
CA ALA A 37 -0.50 -5.42 9.54
C ALA A 37 -1.38 -5.03 8.34
N THR A 38 -1.69 -3.74 8.22
CA THR A 38 -2.38 -3.19 7.05
C THR A 38 -1.52 -3.35 5.79
N ALA A 39 -0.22 -3.03 5.85
CA ALA A 39 0.68 -3.21 4.72
C ALA A 39 0.80 -4.68 4.26
N ALA A 40 0.84 -5.63 5.19
CA ALA A 40 0.91 -7.05 4.89
C ALA A 40 -0.30 -7.53 4.08
N ARG A 41 -1.50 -7.01 4.38
CA ARG A 41 -2.72 -7.36 3.64
C ARG A 41 -2.65 -7.00 2.15
N THR A 42 -2.04 -5.86 1.82
CA THR A 42 -1.79 -5.48 0.42
C THR A 42 -0.87 -6.49 -0.27
N HIS A 43 0.18 -6.95 0.41
CA HIS A 43 1.11 -7.95 -0.14
C HIS A 43 0.43 -9.30 -0.37
N GLU A 44 -0.44 -9.73 0.56
CA GLU A 44 -1.21 -10.97 0.38
C GLU A 44 -2.08 -10.92 -0.88
N VAL A 45 -2.75 -9.79 -1.14
CA VAL A 45 -3.53 -9.59 -2.37
C VAL A 45 -2.64 -9.65 -3.62
N ILE A 46 -1.46 -9.01 -3.59
CA ILE A 46 -0.50 -9.04 -4.70
C ILE A 46 -0.06 -10.48 -5.00
N PHE A 47 0.28 -11.26 -3.96
CA PHE A 47 0.69 -12.64 -4.13
C PHE A 47 -0.46 -13.54 -4.62
N ALA A 48 -1.68 -13.31 -4.14
CA ALA A 48 -2.86 -13.99 -4.63
C ALA A 48 -3.10 -13.74 -6.13
N ALA A 49 -2.93 -12.49 -6.57
CA ALA A 49 -3.06 -12.11 -7.96
C ALA A 49 -1.99 -12.76 -8.85
N ASP A 50 -0.73 -12.75 -8.40
CA ASP A 50 0.37 -13.41 -9.11
C ASP A 50 0.15 -14.93 -9.23
N LEU A 51 -0.28 -15.59 -8.14
CA LEU A 51 -0.62 -17.01 -8.15
C LEU A 51 -1.79 -17.34 -9.08
N SER A 52 -2.82 -16.49 -9.08
CA SER A 52 -3.99 -16.59 -9.97
C SER A 52 -3.57 -16.53 -11.44
N ALA A 53 -2.72 -15.56 -11.80
CA ALA A 53 -2.18 -15.41 -13.14
C ALA A 53 -1.37 -16.64 -13.59
N LYS A 54 -0.47 -17.15 -12.72
CA LYS A 54 0.33 -18.35 -12.97
C LYS A 54 -0.53 -19.59 -13.19
N LYS A 55 -1.58 -19.79 -12.38
CA LYS A 55 -2.39 -21.02 -12.40
C LYS A 55 -3.48 -21.05 -13.45
N LYS A 56 -3.82 -19.94 -14.12
CA LYS A 56 -4.96 -19.96 -15.06
C LYS A 56 -6.30 -19.80 -14.35
N THR A 57 -6.31 -19.49 -13.06
CA THR A 57 -7.50 -19.64 -12.19
C THR A 57 -7.77 -18.35 -11.44
N ARG A 58 -9.04 -17.93 -11.32
CA ARG A 58 -9.44 -16.78 -10.51
C ARG A 58 -8.95 -16.91 -9.05
N ALA A 59 -8.32 -15.87 -8.52
CA ALA A 59 -8.10 -15.73 -7.08
C ALA A 59 -9.45 -15.82 -6.34
N ARG A 60 -9.64 -16.89 -5.56
CA ARG A 60 -10.80 -17.11 -4.70
C ARG A 60 -10.31 -17.23 -3.26
N GLY A 61 -11.07 -16.68 -2.30
CA GLY A 61 -10.77 -16.79 -0.85
C GLY A 61 -10.20 -15.52 -0.23
N ASN A 62 -10.00 -15.56 1.08
CA ASN A 62 -9.35 -14.47 1.83
C ASN A 62 -7.83 -14.56 1.59
N PRO A 63 -7.12 -13.48 1.19
CA PRO A 63 -5.68 -13.52 0.93
C PRO A 63 -4.83 -14.11 2.05
N SER A 64 -5.28 -14.00 3.31
CA SER A 64 -4.61 -14.60 4.47
C SER A 64 -4.60 -16.14 4.46
N GLU A 65 -5.50 -16.78 3.70
CA GLU A 65 -5.59 -18.24 3.53
C GLU A 65 -4.59 -18.78 2.48
N LEU A 66 -3.88 -17.89 1.77
CA LEU A 66 -2.90 -18.24 0.73
C LEU A 66 -1.46 -18.28 1.25
N ARG A 67 -1.25 -18.11 2.55
CA ARG A 67 0.07 -18.25 3.20
C ARG A 67 0.50 -19.72 3.15
N ALA A 68 1.64 -19.99 2.50
CA ALA A 68 2.33 -21.28 2.55
C ALA A 68 3.12 -21.42 3.86
#